data_AF-A0A661TF74-F1
#
_entry.id   AF-A0A661TF74-F1
#
_cell.length_a   1.000
_cell.length_b   1.000
_cell.length_c   1.000
_cell.angle_alpha   90.00
_cell.angle_beta   90.00
_cell.angle_gamma   90.00
#
_symmetry.space_group_name_H-M   'P 1'
#
loop_
_entity.id
_entity.type
_entity.pdbx_description
1 polymer ?
#
loop_
_entity_poly.entity_id
_entity_poly.type
_entity_poly.pdbx_seq_one_letter_code
_entity_poly.pdbx_strand_id
1 'polypeptide(L)'
;NKKAEPFGNFAARINRKLVQGKKIRLETDHDVRDRYGRQLAYVFLADGTFVNAALVLMGAAYCLPVSPNDRYDDAFQKAQHRAMAAGRGIWRNWEKKPEKLLGNKKSRRFHRMTCPFGKKTGNRNRIYFSNRWDAFKAGFAPCKKCIKQFRD
;
A
#
# COMPACT_ATOMS: atom_id res chain seq x y z
N ASN A 1 -11.10 2.13 21.46
CA ASN A 1 -10.79 2.28 20.02
C ASN A 1 -9.66 3.29 19.80
N LYS A 2 -8.70 3.01 18.92
CA LYS A 2 -7.61 3.96 18.58
C LYS A 2 -8.11 5.00 17.57
N LYS A 3 -7.60 6.23 17.64
CA LYS A 3 -7.88 7.28 16.65
C LYS A 3 -7.50 6.80 15.24
N ALA A 4 -8.28 7.21 14.24
CA ALA A 4 -7.99 6.92 12.84
C ALA A 4 -6.61 7.47 12.45
N GLU A 5 -5.90 6.75 11.60
CA GLU A 5 -4.66 7.27 10.99
C GLU A 5 -5.01 8.39 10.00
N PRO A 6 -4.05 9.28 9.65
CA PRO A 6 -4.25 10.26 8.59
C PRO A 6 -4.85 9.61 7.34
N PHE A 7 -5.84 10.27 6.74
CA PHE A 7 -6.65 9.77 5.61
C PHE A 7 -7.49 8.50 5.86
N GLY A 8 -7.52 7.93 7.07
CA GLY A 8 -8.34 6.75 7.38
C GLY A 8 -9.84 6.98 7.13
N ASN A 9 -10.36 8.14 7.54
CA ASN A 9 -11.76 8.52 7.27
C ASN A 9 -12.02 8.76 5.77
N PHE A 10 -11.04 9.31 5.05
CA PHE A 10 -11.11 9.48 3.60
C PHE A 10 -11.22 8.11 2.91
N ALA A 11 -10.37 7.16 3.26
CA ALA A 11 -10.39 5.80 2.72
C ALA A 11 -11.71 5.08 3.01
N ALA A 12 -12.20 5.16 4.26
CA ALA A 12 -13.46 4.56 4.65
C ALA A 12 -14.65 5.13 3.85
N ARG A 13 -14.67 6.45 3.62
CA ARG A 13 -15.71 7.11 2.82
C ARG A 13 -15.68 6.69 1.35
N ILE A 14 -14.50 6.62 0.75
CA ILE A 14 -14.36 6.18 -0.64
C ILE A 14 -14.77 4.73 -0.81
N ASN A 15 -14.30 3.83 0.07
CA ASN A 15 -14.69 2.42 0.03
C ASN A 15 -16.21 2.28 0.17
N ARG A 16 -16.82 2.99 1.13
CA ARG A 16 -18.27 2.99 1.32
C ARG A 16 -19.02 3.43 0.06
N LYS A 17 -18.60 4.50 -0.60
CA LYS A 17 -19.20 4.96 -1.88
C LYS A 17 -19.07 3.91 -2.99
N LEU A 18 -17.98 3.15 -3.01
CA LEU A 18 -17.78 2.12 -4.02
C LEU A 18 -18.71 0.92 -3.80
N VAL A 19 -18.82 0.40 -2.56
CA VAL A 19 -19.39 -0.93 -2.31
C VAL A 19 -20.70 -0.96 -1.52
N GLN A 20 -21.07 0.10 -0.80
CA GLN A 20 -22.25 0.06 0.08
C GLN A 20 -23.52 -0.15 -0.76
N GLY A 21 -24.32 -1.14 -0.36
CA GLY A 21 -25.57 -1.49 -1.04
C GLY A 21 -25.40 -2.19 -2.39
N LYS A 22 -24.17 -2.51 -2.81
CA LYS A 22 -23.89 -3.17 -4.09
C LYS A 22 -23.55 -4.64 -3.91
N LYS A 23 -23.92 -5.46 -4.89
CA LYS A 23 -23.41 -6.83 -5.01
C LYS A 23 -21.94 -6.78 -5.38
N ILE A 24 -21.14 -7.57 -4.67
CA ILE A 24 -19.70 -7.70 -4.90
C ILE A 24 -19.35 -9.15 -5.22
N ARG A 25 -18.32 -9.35 -6.02
CA ARG A 25 -17.65 -10.63 -6.20
C ARG A 25 -16.32 -10.58 -5.45
N LEU A 26 -16.09 -11.62 -4.64
CA LEU A 26 -14.81 -11.84 -3.98
C LEU A 26 -14.00 -12.82 -4.82
N GLU A 27 -12.74 -12.51 -5.04
CA GLU A 27 -11.79 -13.40 -5.69
C GLU A 27 -10.60 -13.62 -4.76
N THR A 28 -10.34 -14.88 -4.42
CA THR A 28 -9.22 -15.25 -3.55
C THR A 28 -7.96 -15.51 -4.37
N ASP A 29 -6.83 -15.55 -3.68
CA ASP A 29 -5.53 -15.94 -4.25
C ASP A 29 -4.99 -17.18 -3.53
N HIS A 30 -3.70 -17.45 -3.64
CA HIS A 30 -3.01 -18.57 -2.99
C HIS A 30 -3.43 -18.76 -1.52
N ASP A 31 -3.26 -17.73 -0.69
CA ASP A 31 -3.69 -17.76 0.71
C ASP A 31 -5.09 -17.13 0.84
N VAL A 32 -6.07 -17.94 1.22
CA VAL A 32 -7.47 -17.49 1.38
C VAL A 32 -7.70 -16.80 2.72
N ARG A 33 -6.89 -17.10 3.74
CA ARG A 33 -7.01 -16.50 5.08
C ARG A 33 -5.65 -16.08 5.61
N ASP A 34 -5.66 -15.04 6.42
CA ASP A 34 -4.48 -14.67 7.19
C ASP A 34 -4.37 -15.42 8.52
N ARG A 35 -3.26 -15.20 9.23
CA ARG A 35 -2.99 -15.76 10.57
C ARG A 35 -4.02 -15.42 11.66
N TYR A 36 -4.95 -14.50 11.40
CA TYR A 36 -6.03 -14.12 12.31
C TYR A 36 -7.38 -14.69 11.85
N GLY A 37 -7.40 -15.54 10.82
CA GLY A 37 -8.60 -16.14 10.26
C GLY A 37 -9.40 -15.23 9.33
N ARG A 38 -8.90 -14.03 9.02
CA ARG A 38 -9.61 -13.08 8.14
C ARG A 38 -9.49 -13.53 6.69
N GLN A 39 -10.59 -13.50 5.96
CA GLN A 39 -10.59 -13.82 4.53
C GLN A 39 -9.83 -12.75 3.73
N LEU A 40 -8.90 -13.20 2.89
CA LEU A 40 -8.15 -12.38 1.95
C LEU A 40 -8.80 -12.51 0.57
N ALA A 41 -9.24 -11.39 0.02
CA ALA A 41 -9.87 -11.38 -1.30
C ALA A 41 -9.69 -10.02 -2.00
N TYR A 42 -9.65 -10.09 -3.31
CA TYR A 42 -9.86 -8.99 -4.24
C TYR A 42 -11.36 -8.77 -4.42
N VAL A 43 -11.79 -7.51 -4.46
CA VAL A 43 -13.21 -7.14 -4.51
C VAL A 43 -13.53 -6.55 -5.87
N PHE A 44 -14.53 -7.12 -6.54
CA PHE A 44 -15.04 -6.64 -7.82
C PHE A 44 -16.52 -6.27 -7.71
N LEU A 45 -16.92 -5.22 -8.42
CA LEU A 45 -18.34 -4.90 -8.64
C LEU A 45 -18.88 -5.68 -9.85
N ALA A 46 -20.20 -5.72 -9.99
CA ALA A 46 -20.88 -6.39 -11.10
C ALA A 46 -20.53 -5.81 -12.48
N ASP A 47 -20.18 -4.52 -12.54
CA ASP A 47 -19.73 -3.82 -13.76
C ASP A 47 -18.25 -4.10 -14.12
N GLY A 48 -17.57 -4.96 -13.38
CA GLY A 48 -16.16 -5.28 -13.57
C GLY A 48 -15.19 -4.35 -12.84
N THR A 49 -15.67 -3.32 -12.13
CA THR A 49 -14.80 -2.42 -11.37
C THR A 49 -14.00 -3.17 -10.31
N PHE A 50 -12.68 -3.12 -10.42
CA PHE A 50 -11.78 -3.66 -9.40
C PHE A 50 -11.59 -2.65 -8.25
N VAL A 51 -12.31 -2.88 -7.14
CA VAL A 51 -12.42 -1.94 -6.01
C VAL A 51 -11.06 -1.65 -5.38
N ASN A 52 -10.22 -2.67 -5.17
CA ASN A 52 -8.90 -2.49 -4.56
C ASN A 52 -8.03 -1.52 -5.39
N ALA A 53 -7.98 -1.70 -6.72
CA ALA A 53 -7.24 -0.80 -7.61
C ALA A 53 -7.86 0.60 -7.67
N ALA A 54 -9.20 0.70 -7.65
CA ALA A 54 -9.90 1.98 -7.61
C ALA A 54 -9.55 2.80 -6.34
N LEU A 55 -9.46 2.14 -5.17
CA LEU A 55 -9.03 2.80 -3.93
C LEU A 55 -7.61 3.37 -4.04
N VAL A 56 -6.68 2.59 -4.60
CA VAL A 56 -5.30 3.03 -4.84
C VAL A 56 -5.28 4.20 -5.83
N LEU A 57 -6.02 4.12 -6.93
CA LEU A 57 -6.09 5.14 -7.98
C LEU A 57 -6.65 6.48 -7.48
N MET A 58 -7.56 6.45 -6.49
CA MET A 58 -8.10 7.63 -5.82
C MET A 58 -7.17 8.18 -4.72
N GLY A 59 -6.03 7.54 -4.47
CA GLY A 59 -5.12 7.91 -3.39
C GLY A 59 -5.69 7.62 -2.00
N ALA A 60 -6.66 6.71 -1.89
CA ALA A 60 -7.24 6.27 -0.62
C ALA A 60 -6.42 5.15 0.05
N ALA A 61 -5.49 4.54 -0.69
CA ALA A 61 -4.58 3.51 -0.21
C ALA A 61 -3.26 3.59 -1.01
N TYR A 62 -2.21 2.97 -0.47
CA TYR A 62 -0.97 2.69 -1.19
C TYR A 62 -0.84 1.17 -1.42
N CYS A 63 -0.02 0.77 -2.39
CA CYS A 63 0.22 -0.65 -2.71
C CYS A 63 1.05 -1.31 -1.60
N LEU A 64 0.56 -2.43 -1.08
CA LEU A 64 1.28 -3.24 -0.11
C LEU A 64 1.57 -4.62 -0.73
N PRO A 65 2.78 -4.84 -1.25
CA PRO A 65 3.18 -6.17 -1.73
C PRO A 65 3.10 -7.23 -0.65
N VAL A 66 2.38 -8.33 -0.89
CA VAL A 66 2.26 -9.46 0.05
C VAL A 66 2.26 -10.77 -0.70
N SER A 67 3.44 -11.38 -0.87
CA SER A 67 3.56 -12.75 -1.41
C SER A 67 3.04 -13.78 -0.40
N PRO A 68 2.38 -14.88 -0.84
CA PRO A 68 2.15 -15.30 -2.24
C PRO A 68 0.93 -14.67 -2.92
N ASN A 69 0.20 -13.76 -2.27
CA ASN A 69 -0.99 -13.12 -2.83
C ASN A 69 -0.63 -11.84 -3.61
N ASP A 70 -0.01 -11.99 -4.76
CA ASP A 70 0.51 -10.89 -5.58
C ASP A 70 -0.02 -10.87 -7.03
N ARG A 71 -1.08 -11.64 -7.34
CA ARG A 71 -1.71 -11.72 -8.68
C ARG A 71 -1.98 -10.37 -9.34
N TYR A 72 -2.36 -9.36 -8.55
CA TYR A 72 -2.73 -8.02 -9.05
C TYR A 72 -1.75 -6.91 -8.66
N ASP A 73 -0.54 -7.24 -8.22
CA ASP A 73 0.45 -6.24 -7.80
C ASP A 73 0.75 -5.21 -8.89
N ASP A 74 0.84 -5.64 -10.15
CA ASP A 74 1.06 -4.75 -11.30
C ASP A 74 -0.10 -3.76 -11.49
N ALA A 75 -1.34 -4.21 -11.31
CA ALA A 75 -2.52 -3.35 -11.40
C ALA A 75 -2.51 -2.30 -10.28
N PHE A 76 -2.13 -2.69 -9.07
CA PHE A 76 -1.97 -1.76 -7.96
C PHE A 76 -0.86 -0.76 -8.24
N GLN A 77 0.32 -1.21 -8.69
CA GLN A 77 1.45 -0.33 -8.96
C GLN A 77 1.11 0.71 -10.03
N LYS A 78 0.45 0.31 -11.12
CA LYS A 78 -0.05 1.23 -12.16
C LYS A 78 -1.06 2.24 -11.60
N ALA A 79 -1.99 1.80 -10.76
CA ALA A 79 -2.96 2.69 -10.11
C ALA A 79 -2.27 3.70 -9.18
N GLN A 80 -1.27 3.27 -8.41
CA GLN A 80 -0.50 4.12 -7.52
C GLN A 80 0.31 5.15 -8.30
N HIS A 81 0.99 4.77 -9.39
CA HIS A 81 1.71 5.72 -10.23
C HIS A 81 0.79 6.83 -10.75
N ARG A 82 -0.41 6.48 -11.21
CA ARG A 82 -1.42 7.46 -11.65
C ARG A 82 -1.90 8.35 -10.51
N ALA A 83 -2.14 7.79 -9.32
CA ALA A 83 -2.56 8.56 -8.15
C ALA A 83 -1.47 9.52 -7.66
N MET A 84 -0.21 9.08 -7.67
CA MET A 84 0.96 9.89 -7.35
C MET A 84 1.13 11.02 -8.36
N ALA A 85 1.16 10.72 -9.67
CA ALA A 85 1.30 11.73 -10.72
C ALA A 85 0.20 12.81 -10.67
N ALA A 86 -1.03 12.40 -10.32
CA ALA A 86 -2.16 13.31 -10.19
C ALA A 86 -2.32 13.94 -8.79
N GLY A 87 -1.39 13.70 -7.85
CA GLY A 87 -1.44 14.26 -6.49
C GLY A 87 -2.73 13.94 -5.72
N ARG A 88 -3.27 12.73 -5.86
CA ARG A 88 -4.57 12.34 -5.27
C ARG A 88 -4.44 11.85 -3.84
N GLY A 89 -5.43 12.16 -3.01
CA GLY A 89 -5.58 11.60 -1.66
C GLY A 89 -4.31 11.76 -0.82
N ILE A 90 -3.73 10.65 -0.36
CA ILE A 90 -2.49 10.64 0.42
C ILE A 90 -1.28 11.25 -0.31
N TRP A 91 -1.33 11.37 -1.64
CA TRP A 91 -0.25 11.94 -2.46
C TRP A 91 -0.39 13.45 -2.69
N ARG A 92 -1.48 14.06 -2.19
CA ARG A 92 -1.70 15.50 -2.36
C ARG A 92 -0.68 16.29 -1.55
N ASN A 93 -0.07 17.31 -2.16
CA ASN A 93 0.95 18.16 -1.55
C ASN A 93 2.12 17.35 -0.96
N TRP A 94 2.48 16.21 -1.57
CA TRP A 94 3.54 15.37 -1.06
C TRP A 94 4.90 16.06 -1.17
N GLU A 95 5.51 16.37 -0.03
CA GLU A 95 6.87 16.90 0.02
C GLU A 95 7.91 15.79 -0.16
N LYS A 96 8.78 15.94 -1.17
CA LYS A 96 9.87 15.00 -1.45
C LYS A 96 11.08 15.27 -0.55
N LYS A 97 10.87 15.25 0.76
CA LYS A 97 11.95 15.46 1.75
C LYS A 97 13.05 14.42 1.55
N PRO A 98 14.33 14.83 1.48
CA PRO A 98 15.43 13.88 1.40
C PRO A 98 15.50 13.07 2.69
N GLU A 99 15.48 11.75 2.57
CA GLU A 99 15.63 10.79 3.66
C GLU A 99 16.23 9.51 3.09
N LYS A 100 17.42 9.13 3.58
CA LYS A 100 18.01 7.86 3.19
C LYS A 100 17.17 6.71 3.77
N LEU A 101 16.65 5.87 2.90
CA LEU A 101 15.82 4.72 3.27
C LEU A 101 16.47 3.43 2.78
N LEU A 102 16.33 2.37 3.57
CA LEU A 102 16.75 1.02 3.22
C LEU A 102 15.54 0.19 2.78
N GLY A 103 15.53 -0.26 1.54
CA GLY A 103 14.60 -1.25 1.00
C GLY A 103 15.12 -2.69 1.12
N ASN A 104 14.20 -3.63 1.30
CA ASN A 104 14.43 -5.06 1.19
C ASN A 104 13.77 -5.58 -0.09
N LYS A 105 14.57 -5.97 -1.08
CA LYS A 105 14.12 -6.44 -2.41
C LYS A 105 13.17 -7.65 -2.34
N LYS A 106 13.33 -8.53 -1.35
CA LYS A 106 12.48 -9.72 -1.20
C LYS A 106 11.08 -9.38 -0.70
N SER A 107 10.97 -8.56 0.34
CA SER A 107 9.68 -8.22 0.94
C SER A 107 9.04 -6.95 0.37
N ARG A 108 9.78 -6.21 -0.48
CA ARG A 108 9.41 -4.89 -0.98
C ARG A 108 8.97 -3.95 0.14
N ARG A 109 9.66 -4.03 1.29
CA ARG A 109 9.50 -3.10 2.41
C ARG A 109 10.66 -2.12 2.45
N PHE A 110 10.36 -0.85 2.65
CA PHE A 110 11.37 0.15 2.97
C PHE A 110 11.32 0.54 4.44
N HIS A 111 12.49 0.96 4.93
CA HIS A 111 12.79 1.16 6.32
C HIS A 111 13.58 2.46 6.49
N ARG A 112 13.37 3.16 7.60
CA ARG A 112 14.36 4.15 8.06
C ARG A 112 15.67 3.43 8.38
N MET A 113 16.80 4.11 8.23
CA MET A 113 18.13 3.54 8.52
C MET A 113 18.26 3.04 9.97
N THR A 114 17.53 3.64 10.91
CA THR A 114 17.51 3.26 12.32
C THR A 114 16.60 2.07 12.64
N CYS A 115 15.81 1.58 11.67
CA CYS A 115 14.82 0.53 11.91
C CYS A 115 15.48 -0.83 12.23
N PRO A 116 15.15 -1.48 13.37
CA PRO A 116 15.74 -2.76 13.74
C PRO A 116 15.41 -3.88 12.75
N PHE A 117 14.25 -3.83 12.09
CA PHE A 117 13.90 -4.80 11.05
C PHE A 117 14.66 -4.55 9.74
N GLY A 118 14.91 -3.28 9.42
CA GLY A 118 15.71 -2.92 8.24
C GLY A 118 17.13 -3.46 8.36
N LYS A 119 17.77 -3.31 9.54
CA LYS A 119 19.13 -3.79 9.83
C LYS A 119 19.32 -5.29 9.59
N LYS A 120 18.26 -6.09 9.74
CA LYS A 120 18.27 -7.55 9.47
C LYS A 120 18.21 -7.90 7.98
N THR A 121 18.07 -6.93 7.08
CA THR A 121 18.08 -7.18 5.63
C THR A 121 19.49 -7.59 5.21
N GLY A 122 19.63 -8.82 4.70
CA GLY A 122 20.89 -9.32 4.17
C GLY A 122 21.38 -8.49 2.97
N ASN A 123 22.71 -8.35 2.83
CA ASN A 123 23.34 -7.41 1.89
C ASN A 123 22.83 -7.54 0.45
N ARG A 124 22.70 -8.77 -0.06
CA ARG A 124 22.18 -9.04 -1.42
C ARG A 124 20.76 -8.51 -1.68
N ASN A 125 19.97 -8.33 -0.62
CA ASN A 125 18.58 -7.88 -0.70
C ASN A 125 18.42 -6.39 -0.40
N ARG A 126 19.51 -5.65 -0.12
CA ARG A 126 19.45 -4.22 0.16
C ARG A 126 19.29 -3.42 -1.13
N ILE A 127 18.50 -2.36 -1.04
CA ILE A 127 18.40 -1.27 -2.02
C ILE A 127 18.21 0.03 -1.23
N TYR A 128 18.67 1.17 -1.73
CA TYR A 128 18.54 2.44 -1.03
C TYR A 128 17.68 3.41 -1.84
N PHE A 129 16.88 4.21 -1.14
CA PHE A 129 16.09 5.29 -1.73
C PHE A 129 16.48 6.62 -1.11
N SER A 130 16.39 7.69 -1.92
CA SER A 130 16.75 9.05 -1.52
C SER A 130 15.64 9.76 -0.74
N ASN A 131 14.40 9.28 -0.89
CA ASN A 131 13.21 9.78 -0.22
C ASN A 131 12.09 8.72 -0.27
N ARG A 132 10.98 8.98 0.43
CA ARG A 132 9.81 8.08 0.48
C ARG A 132 9.08 7.97 -0.85
N TRP A 133 9.02 9.06 -1.61
CA TRP A 133 8.34 9.11 -2.90
C TRP A 133 8.94 8.09 -3.88
N ASP A 134 10.26 8.03 -3.95
CA ASP A 134 10.97 7.08 -4.82
C ASP A 134 10.73 5.63 -4.39
N ALA A 135 10.68 5.37 -3.07
CA ALA A 135 10.39 4.04 -2.56
C ALA A 135 8.97 3.58 -2.94
N PHE A 136 7.96 4.44 -2.75
CA PHE A 136 6.59 4.14 -3.20
C PHE A 136 6.50 3.98 -4.72
N LYS A 137 7.14 4.87 -5.48
CA LYS A 137 7.19 4.79 -6.94
C LYS A 137 7.82 3.47 -7.41
N ALA A 138 8.85 2.98 -6.72
CA ALA A 138 9.49 1.69 -6.98
C ALA A 138 8.64 0.47 -6.55
N GLY A 139 7.42 0.67 -6.03
CA GLY A 139 6.54 -0.41 -5.59
C GLY A 139 6.88 -0.96 -4.19
N PHE A 140 7.64 -0.23 -3.39
CA PHE A 140 7.92 -0.59 -2.00
C PHE A 140 6.90 0.06 -1.08
N ALA A 141 6.63 -0.61 0.04
CA ALA A 141 5.76 -0.11 1.09
C ALA A 141 6.52 0.09 2.41
N PRO A 142 6.10 1.02 3.28
CA PRO A 142 6.76 1.22 4.55
C PRO A 142 6.62 -0.01 5.45
N CYS A 143 7.65 -0.30 6.23
CA CYS A 143 7.57 -1.31 7.28
C CYS A 143 6.49 -0.93 8.33
N LYS A 144 5.84 -1.92 8.96
CA LYS A 144 4.78 -1.69 9.97
C LYS A 144 5.21 -0.81 11.16
N LYS A 145 6.49 -0.82 11.54
CA LYS A 145 7.01 0.11 12.57
C LYS A 145 7.28 1.51 12.01
N CYS A 146 7.73 1.58 10.76
CA CYS A 146 8.15 2.78 10.07
C CYS A 146 6.94 3.65 9.72
N ILE A 147 5.83 3.03 9.28
CA ILE A 147 4.59 3.75 8.90
C ILE A 147 4.02 4.61 10.02
N LYS A 148 4.12 4.16 11.27
CA LYS A 148 3.66 4.94 12.43
C LYS A 148 4.45 6.23 12.66
N GLN A 149 5.67 6.28 12.13
CA GLN A 149 6.58 7.42 12.26
C GLN A 149 6.50 8.33 11.04
N PHE A 150 5.67 8.01 10.03
CA PHE A 150 5.43 8.82 8.84
C PHE A 150 4.14 9.64 8.98
N ARG A 151 3.76 9.94 10.23
CA ARG A 151 2.58 10.74 10.60
C ARG A 151 2.98 12.22 10.64
N ASP A 152 3.32 12.74 9.48
CA ASP A 152 3.37 14.18 9.25
C ASP A 152 2.06 14.58 8.55
#